data_AF-A0A7K2KIN0-F1
#
_entry.id   AF-A0A7K2KIN0-F1
#
_cell.length_a   1.000
_cell.length_b   1.000
_cell.length_c   1.000
_cell.angle_alpha   90.00
_cell.angle_beta   90.00
_cell.angle_gamma   90.00
#
_symmetry.space_group_name_H-M   'P 1'
#
loop_
_entity.id
_entity.type
_entity.pdbx_description
1 polymer ?
#
loop_
_entity_poly.entity_id
_entity_poly.type
_entity_poly.pdbx_seq_one_letter_code
_entity_poly.pdbx_strand_id
1 'polypeptide(L)' 'MLVANGRIMKWLAFDCPCREDHQVLLNLNPSIHPNWTVKASKPLTVTPSIDEQRGGKRCHYFIRDGCIEWT' A
#
# COMPACT_ATOMS: atom_id res chain seq x y z
N MET A 1 5.03 2.15 8.62
CA MET A 1 4.53 1.98 10.01
C MET A 1 3.12 1.42 9.94
N LEU A 2 2.81 0.35 10.68
CA LEU A 2 1.46 -0.22 10.74
C LEU A 2 0.68 0.50 11.85
N VAL A 3 -0.49 1.07 11.54
CA VAL A 3 -1.36 1.72 12.53
C VAL A 3 -2.61 0.86 12.74
N ALA A 4 -2.71 0.24 13.91
CA ALA A 4 -3.86 -0.57 14.32
C ALA A 4 -4.52 0.06 15.55
N ASN A 5 -5.85 0.16 15.55
CA ASN A 5 -6.64 0.53 16.73
C ASN A 5 -7.58 -0.64 17.02
N GLY A 6 -7.20 -1.49 17.99
CA GLY A 6 -7.74 -2.85 18.14
C GLY A 6 -7.23 -3.84 17.08
N ARG A 7 -7.81 -5.05 17.01
CA ARG A 7 -7.48 -6.12 16.03
C ARG A 7 -7.65 -5.72 14.55
N ILE A 8 -8.10 -4.49 14.25
CA ILE A 8 -8.40 -4.02 12.90
C ILE A 8 -7.26 -3.10 12.43
N MET A 9 -6.49 -3.58 11.45
CA MET A 9 -5.52 -2.77 10.72
C MET A 9 -6.29 -1.82 9.79
N LYS A 10 -6.12 -0.50 9.95
CA LYS A 10 -6.87 0.50 9.18
C LYS A 10 -6.06 1.10 8.04
N TRP A 11 -4.76 1.23 8.24
CA TRP A 11 -3.88 1.89 7.28
C TRP A 11 -2.53 1.18 7.20
N LEU A 12 -2.01 1.09 5.98
CA LEU A 12 -0.63 0.75 5.71
C LEU A 12 0.08 1.99 5.18
N ALA A 13 1.07 2.48 5.91
CA ALA A 13 1.87 3.64 5.52
C ALA A 13 3.31 3.24 5.23
N PHE A 14 3.82 3.62 4.07
CA PHE A 14 5.20 3.37 3.61
C PHE A 14 5.62 4.41 2.56
N ASP A 15 6.91 4.49 2.29
CA ASP A 15 7.45 5.43 1.31
C ASP A 15 7.33 4.85 -0.10
N CYS A 16 6.89 5.67 -1.04
CA CYS A 16 6.73 5.28 -2.43
C CYS A 16 8.09 4.91 -3.03
N PRO A 17 8.23 3.74 -3.67
CA PRO A 17 9.52 3.29 -4.22
C PRO A 17 9.99 4.09 -5.45
N CYS A 18 9.25 5.11 -5.90
CA CYS A 18 9.58 5.96 -7.04
C CYS A 18 10.74 6.95 -6.81
N ARG A 19 11.31 7.01 -5.59
CA ARG A 19 12.40 7.94 -5.18
C ARG A 19 12.02 9.43 -5.10
N GLU A 20 10.73 9.77 -5.24
CA GLU A 20 10.22 11.15 -5.14
C GLU A 20 9.87 11.56 -3.71
N ASP A 21 10.44 10.87 -2.71
CA ASP A 21 10.28 11.13 -1.27
C ASP A 21 8.83 11.48 -0.88
N HIS A 22 7.93 10.52 -1.11
CA HIS A 22 6.52 10.70 -0.74
C HIS A 22 5.94 9.46 -0.10
N GLN A 23 5.08 9.69 0.86
CA GLN A 23 4.42 8.64 1.62
C GLN A 23 3.13 8.20 0.92
N VAL A 24 2.92 6.89 0.87
CA VAL A 24 1.68 6.26 0.42
C VAL A 24 0.92 5.76 1.65
N LEU A 25 -0.37 6.07 1.73
CA LEU A 25 -1.27 5.60 2.77
C LEU A 25 -2.37 4.74 2.13
N LEU A 26 -2.25 3.42 2.29
CA LEU A 26 -3.26 2.49 1.79
C LEU A 26 -4.32 2.25 2.86
N ASN A 27 -5.58 2.46 2.48
CA ASN A 27 -6.71 2.09 3.29
C ASN A 27 -6.86 0.57 3.35
N LEU A 28 -6.81 -0.01 4.55
CA LEU A 28 -7.02 -1.44 4.80
C LEU A 28 -8.45 -1.77 5.26
N ASN A 29 -9.32 -0.76 5.38
CA ASN A 29 -10.69 -0.96 5.79
C ASN A 29 -11.52 -1.51 4.61
N PRO A 30 -12.05 -2.75 4.69
CA PRO A 30 -12.84 -3.34 3.61
C PRO A 30 -14.16 -2.62 3.34
N SER A 31 -14.64 -1.79 4.28
CA SER A 31 -15.89 -1.05 4.13
C SER A 31 -15.76 0.26 3.33
N ILE A 32 -14.55 0.69 2.96
CA ILE A 32 -14.29 1.96 2.27
C ILE A 32 -13.47 1.67 1.01
N HIS A 33 -13.85 2.21 -0.15
CA HIS A 33 -13.11 2.02 -1.40
C HIS A 33 -12.39 3.31 -1.83
N PRO A 34 -11.20 3.21 -2.46
CA PRO A 34 -10.43 1.99 -2.68
C PRO A 34 -9.86 1.42 -1.36
N ASN A 35 -9.72 0.09 -1.30
CA ASN A 35 -9.08 -0.60 -0.18
C ASN A 35 -8.10 -1.65 -0.66
N TRP A 36 -7.17 -1.95 0.25
CA TRP A 36 -6.15 -2.96 0.10
C TRP A 36 -6.26 -3.98 1.23
N THR A 37 -5.86 -5.20 0.93
CA THR A 37 -5.78 -6.31 1.86
C THR A 37 -4.33 -6.74 1.96
N VAL A 38 -3.81 -6.81 3.19
CA VAL A 38 -2.53 -7.44 3.48
C VAL A 38 -2.76 -8.95 3.52
N LYS A 39 -2.31 -9.67 2.49
CA LYS A 39 -2.42 -11.13 2.39
C LYS A 39 -1.39 -11.84 3.25
N ALA A 40 -0.18 -11.28 3.32
CA ALA A 40 0.90 -11.72 4.19
C ALA A 40 1.65 -10.49 4.70
N SER A 41 2.10 -10.51 5.95
CA SER A 41 2.85 -9.40 6.55
C SER A 41 4.36 -9.63 6.58
N LYS A 42 4.81 -10.89 6.49
CA LYS A 42 6.21 -11.30 6.47
C LYS A 42 6.38 -12.59 5.62
N PRO A 43 6.83 -12.49 4.36
CA PRO A 43 7.09 -11.26 3.62
C PRO A 43 5.78 -10.52 3.28
N LEU A 44 5.87 -9.21 3.02
CA LEU A 44 4.69 -8.36 2.80
C LEU A 44 4.08 -8.62 1.42
N THR A 45 2.79 -8.94 1.38
CA THR A 45 2.00 -9.09 0.15
C THR A 45 0.71 -8.30 0.29
N VAL A 46 0.44 -7.39 -0.65
CA VAL A 46 -0.72 -6.48 -0.62
C VAL A 46 -1.49 -6.57 -1.93
N THR A 47 -2.82 -6.61 -1.84
CA THR A 47 -3.72 -6.69 -3.00
C THR A 47 -4.90 -5.72 -2.85
N PRO A 48 -5.36 -5.02 -3.90
CA PRO A 48 -4.92 -5.09 -5.30
C PRO A 48 -3.61 -4.29 -5.54
N SER A 49 -3.28 -3.97 -6.80
CA SER A 49 -2.16 -3.06 -7.11
C SER A 49 -2.35 -1.69 -6.48
N ILE A 50 -1.25 -0.98 -6.35
CA ILE A 50 -1.20 0.38 -5.84
C ILE A 50 -1.07 1.29 -7.05
N ASP A 51 -2.03 2.20 -7.20
CA ASP A 51 -2.09 3.20 -8.25
C ASP A 51 -2.15 4.57 -7.59
N GLU A 52 -0.98 5.18 -7.43
CA GLU A 52 -0.82 6.47 -6.76
C GLU A 52 -0.60 7.58 -7.78
N GLN A 53 -1.38 8.65 -7.69
CA GLN A 53 -1.28 9.81 -8.58
C GLN A 53 -0.90 11.05 -7.77
N ARG A 54 0.32 11.56 -7.98
CA ARG A 54 0.84 12.73 -7.26
C ARG A 54 1.55 13.68 -8.22
N GLY A 55 1.11 14.94 -8.25
CA GLY A 55 1.76 16.00 -9.03
C GLY A 55 1.88 15.72 -10.52
N GLY A 56 0.93 14.98 -11.12
CA GLY A 56 0.96 14.59 -12.53
C GLY A 56 1.80 13.34 -12.84
N LYS A 57 2.47 12.75 -11.85
CA LYS A 57 3.12 11.44 -11.96
C LYS A 57 2.19 10.34 -11.46
N ARG A 58 2.17 9.20 -12.15
CA ARG A 58 1.45 8.00 -11.76
C ARG A 58 2.46 6.91 -11.40
N CYS A 59 2.36 6.36 -10.20
CA CYS A 59 3.14 5.21 -9.76
C CYS A 59 2.20 4.01 -9.70
N HIS A 60 2.41 3.03 -10.58
CA HIS A 60 1.63 1.81 -10.60
C HIS A 60 2.50 0.58 -10.35
N TYR A 61 2.25 -0.11 -9.25
CA TYR A 61 3.05 -1.26 -8.84
C TYR A 61 2.29 -2.23 -7.94
N PHE A 62 2.85 -3.42 -7.75
CA PHE A 62 2.38 -4.45 -6.83
C PHE A 62 3.41 -4.68 -5.72
N ILE A 63 2.93 -5.10 -4.54
CA ILE A 63 3.76 -5.59 -3.44
C ILE A 63 3.46 -7.08 -3.27
N ARG A 64 4.43 -7.93 -3.60
CA ARG A 64 4.30 -9.40 -3.52
C ARG A 64 5.56 -10.01 -2.95
N ASP A 65 5.39 -10.86 -1.95
CA ASP A 65 6.49 -11.56 -1.27
C ASP A 65 7.64 -10.63 -0.85
N GLY A 66 7.28 -9.41 -0.43
CA GLY A 66 8.23 -8.39 0.02
C GLY A 66 8.93 -7.64 -1.12
N CYS A 67 8.61 -7.94 -2.37
CA CYS A 67 9.15 -7.31 -3.57
C CYS A 67 8.17 -6.31 -4.19
N ILE A 68 8.73 -5.30 -4.85
CA ILE A 68 7.98 -4.32 -5.65
C ILE A 68 8.05 -4.75 -7.12
N GLU A 69 6.89 -4.98 -7.73
CA GLU A 69 6.76 -5.28 -9.17
C GLU A 69 6.12 -4.06 -9.86
N TRP A 70 6.85 -3.40 -10.76
CA TRP A 70 6.37 -2.23 -11.51
C TRP A 70 5.59 -2.63 -12.78
N THR A 71 4.63 -1.78 -13.18
CA THR A 71 3.82 -1.94 -14.40
C THR A 71 3.73 -0.65 -15.20
#